data_AF-A0A6N3B746-F1
#
_entry.id   AF-A0A6N3B746-F1
#
_cell.length_a   1.000
_cell.length_b   1.000
_cell.length_c   1.000
_cell.angle_alpha   90.00
_cell.angle_beta   90.00
_cell.angle_gamma   90.00
#
_symmetry.space_group_name_H-M   'P 1'
#
loop_
_entity.id
_entity.type
_entity.pdbx_description
1 polymer ?
#
loop_
_entity_poly.entity_id
_entity_poly.type
_entity_poly.pdbx_seq_one_letter_code
_entity_poly.pdbx_strand_id
1 'polypeptide(L)'
;MKGEFKVGPPKTENSYRTLGMNETVFQLLKQVKENQDKMKNDLKDIWQNLNLVFTQDTGGYIQKANINNRLNSIKKGTNYEDITVHSLRHSNATLLLLNGVDLLYLLI
;
A
#
# COMPACT_ATOMS: atom_id res chain seq x y z
N MET A 1 -13.63 -3.69 -19.61
CA MET A 1 -12.58 -2.80 -20.17
C MET A 1 -11.29 -3.05 -19.40
N LYS A 2 -10.26 -3.62 -20.06
CA LYS A 2 -8.91 -3.70 -19.47
C LYS A 2 -8.32 -2.28 -19.48
N GLY A 3 -8.28 -1.63 -18.32
CA GLY A 3 -7.48 -0.41 -18.15
C GLY A 3 -6.00 -0.77 -18.18
N GLU A 4 -5.20 0.01 -18.90
CA GLU A 4 -3.75 -0.12 -18.92
C GLU A 4 -3.16 0.44 -17.61
N PHE A 5 -2.25 -0.32 -16.96
CA PHE A 5 -1.52 0.19 -15.81
C PHE A 5 -0.37 1.07 -16.28
N LYS A 6 -0.45 2.38 -16.01
CA LYS A 6 0.64 3.32 -16.28
C LYS A 6 1.51 3.46 -15.04
N VAL A 7 2.73 2.94 -15.12
CA VAL A 7 3.79 3.15 -14.13
C VAL A 7 4.79 4.11 -14.73
N GLY A 8 5.13 5.17 -13.99
CA GLY A 8 6.08 6.17 -14.43
C GLY A 8 6.64 6.95 -13.26
N PRO A 9 7.75 7.68 -13.48
CA PRO A 9 8.30 8.56 -12.47
C PRO A 9 7.25 9.63 -12.08
N PRO A 10 7.33 10.18 -10.86
CA PRO A 10 6.54 11.35 -10.53
C PRO A 10 6.83 12.49 -11.50
N LYS A 11 5.86 13.41 -11.61
CA LYS A 11 5.95 14.56 -12.54
C LYS A 11 7.11 15.51 -12.22
N THR A 12 7.63 15.49 -10.99
CA THR A 12 8.69 16.37 -10.50
C THR A 12 9.62 15.62 -9.57
N GLU A 13 10.92 15.93 -9.58
CA GLU A 13 11.91 15.27 -8.71
C GLU A 13 11.62 15.45 -7.22
N ASN A 14 11.07 16.60 -6.82
CA ASN A 14 10.68 16.91 -5.43
C ASN A 14 9.63 15.95 -4.85
N SER A 15 8.99 15.10 -5.66
CA SER A 15 8.05 14.07 -5.19
C SER A 15 8.75 12.80 -4.70
N TYR A 16 10.01 12.57 -5.08
CA TYR A 16 10.81 11.49 -4.51
C TYR A 16 11.18 11.85 -3.07
N ARG A 17 10.89 10.94 -2.14
CA ARG A 17 11.19 11.13 -0.73
C ARG A 17 11.51 9.81 -0.05
N THR A 18 12.43 9.86 0.91
CA THR A 18 12.77 8.74 1.77
C THR A 18 11.97 8.87 3.05
N LEU A 19 11.27 7.81 3.44
CA LEU A 19 10.51 7.75 4.69
C LEU A 19 11.22 6.84 5.67
N GLY A 20 11.33 7.27 6.92
CA GLY A 20 11.77 6.40 8.01
C GLY A 20 10.78 5.27 8.21
N MET A 21 11.29 4.04 8.34
CA MET A 21 10.50 2.84 8.57
C MET A 21 10.76 2.36 10.00
N ASN A 22 9.69 2.15 10.76
CA ASN A 22 9.82 1.52 12.08
C ASN A 22 9.86 0.00 11.96
N GLU A 23 10.26 -0.66 13.04
CA GLU A 23 10.40 -2.12 13.08
C GLU A 23 9.09 -2.84 12.73
N THR A 24 7.95 -2.32 13.19
CA THR A 24 6.63 -2.91 12.90
C THR A 24 6.35 -2.95 11.40
N VAL A 25 6.57 -1.85 10.67
CA VAL A 25 6.37 -1.79 9.22
C VAL A 25 7.38 -2.69 8.50
N PHE A 26 8.63 -2.73 8.96
CA PHE A 26 9.65 -3.61 8.40
C PHE A 26 9.24 -5.10 8.48
N GLN A 27 8.82 -5.54 9.66
CA GLN A 27 8.37 -6.92 9.86
C GLN A 27 7.13 -7.26 9.03
N LEU A 28 6.17 -6.34 8.92
CA LEU A 28 5.00 -6.52 8.06
C LEU A 28 5.38 -6.70 6.59
N LEU A 29 6.29 -5.86 6.07
CA LEU A 29 6.75 -5.98 4.67
C LEU A 29 7.54 -7.27 4.44
N LYS A 30 8.32 -7.70 5.42
CA LYS A 30 9.03 -8.98 5.37
C LYS A 30 8.04 -10.15 5.28
N GLN A 31 6.99 -10.15 6.09
CA GLN A 31 5.93 -11.17 6.02
C GLN A 31 5.22 -11.17 4.67
N VAL A 32 4.92 -9.99 4.11
CA VAL A 32 4.34 -9.87 2.76
C VAL A 32 5.26 -10.51 1.73
N LYS A 33 6.56 -10.20 1.78
CA LYS A 33 7.55 -10.80 0.88
C LYS A 33 7.60 -12.32 0.98
N GLU A 34 7.66 -12.86 2.20
CA GLU A 34 7.69 -14.31 2.44
C GLU A 34 6.43 -15.01 1.89
N ASN A 35 5.25 -14.38 2.03
CA ASN A 35 4.01 -14.91 1.47
C ASN A 35 4.02 -14.87 -0.06
N GLN A 36 4.51 -13.78 -0.67
CA GLN A 36 4.64 -13.70 -2.12
C GLN A 36 5.63 -14.73 -2.68
N ASP A 37 6.75 -14.97 -1.98
CA ASP A 37 7.74 -15.98 -2.39
C ASP A 37 7.12 -17.40 -2.36
N LYS A 38 6.24 -17.69 -1.38
CA LYS A 38 5.43 -18.93 -1.37
C LYS A 38 4.46 -18.99 -2.55
N MET A 39 3.66 -17.94 -2.75
CA MET A 39 2.68 -17.88 -3.85
C MET A 39 3.33 -18.03 -5.22
N LYS A 40 4.52 -17.46 -5.41
CA LYS A 40 5.33 -17.61 -6.62
C LYS A 40 5.72 -19.07 -6.87
N ASN A 41 6.13 -19.79 -5.82
CA ASN A 41 6.47 -21.21 -5.92
C ASN A 41 5.25 -22.09 -6.21
N ASP A 42 4.11 -21.75 -5.62
CA ASP A 42 2.85 -22.50 -5.77
C ASP A 42 2.23 -22.29 -7.16
N LEU A 43 2.21 -21.05 -7.65
CA LEU A 43 1.54 -20.67 -8.89
C LEU A 43 2.42 -20.82 -10.14
N LYS A 44 3.75 -20.89 -9.98
CA LYS A 44 4.75 -21.12 -11.06
C LYS A 44 4.46 -20.25 -12.29
N ASP A 45 4.02 -20.87 -13.38
CA ASP A 45 3.80 -20.23 -14.69
C ASP A 45 2.65 -19.20 -14.68
N ILE A 46 1.77 -19.26 -13.67
CA ILE A 46 0.67 -18.30 -13.49
C ILE A 46 1.18 -17.01 -12.84
N TRP A 47 2.30 -17.07 -12.10
CA TRP A 47 2.81 -15.92 -11.34
C TRP A 47 3.45 -14.86 -12.25
N GLN A 48 2.96 -13.64 -12.16
CA GLN A 48 3.53 -12.47 -12.84
C GLN A 48 4.67 -11.87 -12.00
N ASN A 49 5.91 -12.04 -12.46
CA ASN A 49 7.08 -11.50 -11.77
C ASN A 49 7.37 -10.03 -12.16
N LEU A 50 6.61 -9.10 -11.57
CA LEU A 50 6.74 -7.65 -11.83
C LEU A 50 7.58 -6.90 -10.77
N ASN A 51 8.22 -7.63 -9.85
CA ASN A 51 9.00 -7.06 -8.75
C ASN A 51 8.24 -6.03 -7.89
N LEU A 52 6.95 -6.29 -7.64
CA LEU A 52 6.06 -5.42 -6.87
C LEU A 52 6.02 -5.85 -5.39
N VAL A 53 5.99 -4.87 -4.49
CA VAL A 53 5.84 -5.12 -3.04
C VAL A 53 4.43 -5.59 -2.68
N PHE A 54 3.41 -5.04 -3.35
CA PHE A 54 2.01 -5.45 -3.16
C PHE A 54 1.44 -5.91 -4.50
N THR A 55 0.90 -7.12 -4.52
CA THR A 55 0.39 -7.78 -5.73
C THR A 55 -1.02 -8.30 -5.51
N GLN A 56 -1.72 -8.55 -6.61
CA GLN A 56 -2.85 -9.48 -6.60
C GLN A 56 -2.34 -10.92 -6.42
N ASP A 57 -3.27 -11.86 -6.29
CA ASP A 57 -2.95 -13.25 -5.98
C ASP A 57 -2.07 -13.92 -7.06
N THR A 58 -2.04 -13.39 -8.27
CA THR A 58 -1.21 -13.88 -9.40
C THR A 58 0.01 -13.01 -9.69
N GLY A 59 0.44 -12.16 -8.76
CA GLY A 59 1.64 -11.31 -8.92
C GLY A 59 1.42 -10.01 -9.70
N GLY A 60 0.22 -9.79 -10.25
CA GLY A 60 -0.11 -8.59 -11.03
C GLY A 60 -0.38 -7.34 -10.18
N TYR A 61 -0.48 -6.19 -10.84
CA TYR A 61 -0.81 -4.89 -10.21
C TYR A 61 -2.14 -4.90 -9.47
N ILE A 62 -2.21 -4.27 -8.30
CA ILE A 62 -3.47 -4.02 -7.59
C ILE A 62 -4.15 -2.78 -8.18
N GLN A 63 -5.44 -2.89 -8.49
CA GLN A 63 -6.25 -1.72 -8.85
C GLN A 63 -6.56 -0.90 -7.60
N LYS A 64 -6.46 0.43 -7.68
CA LYS A 64 -6.74 1.34 -6.55
C LYS A 64 -8.10 1.07 -5.89
N ALA A 65 -9.13 0.76 -6.69
CA ALA A 65 -10.46 0.42 -6.20
C ALA A 65 -10.45 -0.81 -5.28
N ASN A 66 -9.61 -1.82 -5.57
CA ASN A 66 -9.53 -3.05 -4.78
C ASN A 66 -9.04 -2.77 -3.35
N ILE A 67 -8.17 -1.77 -3.16
CA ILE A 67 -7.67 -1.42 -1.81
C ILE A 67 -8.81 -0.84 -0.96
N ASN A 68 -9.59 0.09 -1.51
CA ASN A 68 -10.77 0.64 -0.82
C ASN A 68 -11.84 -0.42 -0.61
N ASN A 69 -12.09 -1.30 -1.59
CA ASN A 69 -13.05 -2.39 -1.45
C ASN A 69 -12.65 -3.36 -0.34
N ARG A 70 -11.37 -3.71 -0.26
CA ARG A 70 -10.84 -4.54 0.84
C ARG A 70 -11.02 -3.87 2.19
N LEU A 71 -10.73 -2.57 2.29
CA LEU A 71 -11.01 -1.82 3.52
C LEU A 71 -12.50 -1.81 3.87
N ASN A 72 -13.38 -1.62 2.88
CA ASN A 72 -14.83 -1.70 3.03
C ASN A 72 -15.27 -3.06 3.58
N SER A 73 -14.70 -4.16 3.09
CA SER A 73 -14.98 -5.49 3.64
C SER A 73 -14.52 -5.65 5.09
N ILE A 74 -13.38 -5.07 5.47
CA ILE A 74 -12.83 -5.15 6.83
C ILE A 74 -13.65 -4.33 7.82
N LYS A 75 -14.08 -3.13 7.45
CA LYS A 75 -14.79 -2.20 8.35
C LYS A 75 -16.30 -2.44 8.43
N LYS A 76 -16.86 -3.28 7.56
CA LYS A 76 -18.30 -3.57 7.53
C LYS A 76 -18.79 -4.08 8.88
N GLY A 77 -19.84 -3.48 9.43
CA GLY A 77 -20.41 -3.83 10.74
C GLY A 77 -19.63 -3.26 11.93
N THR A 78 -18.68 -2.35 11.70
CA THR A 78 -17.95 -1.65 12.77
C THR A 78 -18.40 -0.20 12.87
N ASN A 79 -18.00 0.52 13.91
CA ASN A 79 -18.28 1.97 14.02
C ASN A 79 -17.47 2.83 13.04
N TYR A 80 -16.66 2.22 12.17
CA TYR A 80 -15.75 2.91 11.26
C TYR A 80 -16.16 2.80 9.79
N GLU A 81 -17.44 2.53 9.48
CA GLU A 81 -17.90 2.30 8.10
C GLU A 81 -17.61 3.44 7.12
N ASP A 82 -17.38 4.66 7.60
CA ASP A 82 -17.08 5.82 6.73
C ASP A 82 -15.59 6.02 6.43
N ILE A 83 -14.68 5.28 7.09
CA ILE A 83 -13.23 5.52 6.91
C ILE A 83 -12.75 5.06 5.53
N THR A 84 -11.90 5.86 4.88
CA THR A 84 -11.27 5.49 3.61
C THR A 84 -9.77 5.26 3.79
N VAL A 85 -9.10 4.73 2.76
CA VAL A 85 -7.63 4.66 2.75
C VAL A 85 -7.00 6.04 2.90
N HIS A 86 -7.65 7.09 2.39
CA HIS A 86 -7.20 8.46 2.56
C HIS A 86 -7.34 8.94 4.02
N SER A 87 -8.43 8.55 4.69
CA SER A 87 -8.63 8.81 6.12
C SER A 87 -7.50 8.21 6.96
N LEU A 88 -7.05 6.98 6.65
CA LEU A 88 -5.90 6.35 7.34
C LEU A 88 -4.62 7.19 7.22
N ARG A 89 -4.39 7.77 6.03
CA ARG A 89 -3.24 8.63 5.80
C ARG A 89 -3.34 9.95 6.55
N HIS A 90 -4.51 10.58 6.60
CA HIS A 90 -4.74 11.76 7.42
C HIS A 90 -4.51 11.47 8.91
N SER A 91 -5.02 10.34 9.41
CA SER A 91 -4.78 9.94 10.80
C SER A 91 -3.29 9.76 11.10
N ASN A 92 -2.54 9.09 10.23
CA ASN A 92 -1.09 8.94 10.40
C ASN A 92 -0.37 10.30 10.44
N ALA A 93 -0.75 11.21 9.57
CA ALA A 93 -0.22 12.57 9.56
C ALA A 93 -0.52 13.35 10.86
N THR A 94 -1.76 13.30 11.34
CA THR A 94 -2.15 13.90 12.62
C THR A 94 -1.37 13.30 13.79
N LEU A 95 -1.20 11.97 13.81
CA LEU A 95 -0.40 11.30 14.84
C LEU A 95 1.06 11.77 14.82
N LEU A 96 1.67 11.89 13.64
CA LEU A 96 3.05 12.40 13.52
C LEU A 96 3.17 13.84 14.03
N LEU A 97 2.21 14.71 13.67
CA LEU A 97 2.17 16.09 14.12
C LEU A 97 2.04 16.19 15.65
N LEU A 98 1.15 15.40 16.25
CA LEU A 98 0.96 15.34 17.70
C LEU A 98 2.20 14.85 18.45
N ASN A 99 3.03 14.02 17.80
CA ASN A 99 4.32 13.55 18.34
C ASN A 99 5.48 14.53 18.05
N GLY A 100 5.20 15.75 17.58
CA GLY A 100 6.21 16.78 17.34
C GLY A 100 7.07 16.57 16.09
N VAL A 101 6.63 15.70 15.16
CA VAL A 101 7.31 15.51 13.88
C VAL A 101 6.86 16.60 12.90
N ASP A 102 7.82 17.28 12.29
CA ASP A 102 7.58 18.44 11.42
C ASP A 102 6.82 18.08 10.12
N LEU A 103 6.06 19.06 9.59
CA LEU A 103 5.03 18.95 8.55
C LEU A 103 5.53 18.51 7.16
N LEU A 104 6.83 18.34 6.96
CA LEU A 104 7.41 18.01 5.64
C LEU A 104 6.92 16.65 5.09
N TYR A 105 6.36 15.78 5.94
CA TYR A 105 5.87 14.46 5.57
C TYR A 105 4.42 14.43 5.08
N LEU A 106 3.72 15.57 5.09
CA LEU A 106 2.25 15.62 5.10
C LEU A 106 1.60 15.87 3.72
N LEU A 107 2.36 16.35 2.71
CA LEU A 107 1.84 16.67 1.38
C LEU A 107 2.07 15.53 0.36
N ILE A 108 0.97 14.92 -0.08
CA ILE A 108 0.79 14.05 -1.27
C ILE A 108 -0.69 14.12 -1.63
#